data_AF-A0A162PP17-F1
#
_entry.id   AF-A0A162PP17-F1
#
_cell.length_a   1.000
_cell.length_b   1.000
_cell.length_c   1.000
_cell.angle_alpha   90.00
_cell.angle_beta   90.00
_cell.angle_gamma   90.00
#
_symmetry.space_group_name_H-M   'P 1'
#
loop_
_entity.id
_entity.type
_entity.pdbx_description
1 polymer ?
#
loop_
_entity_poly.entity_id
_entity_poly.type
_entity_poly.pdbx_seq_one_letter_code
_entity_poly.pdbx_strand_id
1 'polypeptide(L)'
;MIIDRLMTLIQQYFPTVPVYPTLGNHESHPVNTFAPPEITDVEFNTAWLYDEADRQWARWLPADVSSSVRYGGYYTALAQPGLRIVSMNMNYCYIFNYWTYYKSQDPASILTWLNQVLEDAELAGEKVHILSHIPPGNLDCWTIFSREFAKIINRFESTVAAQFYGHTHNDEYKIFYDLEELNRPINIAFVAPSLTTSSDNPGYRIYTVDGQRPGSTWAVLDHSSWIMNLTVANAQDPSIDPVWFELYQAKRDYALTDLSPRSMDAFYQQLVTDDALFQMYFEHYYKKSEERLEKGCDIDCRTKLLCFIVTTDPLDQSRCQNISQLLNQHPEF
;
A
#
# COMPACT_ATOMS: atom_id res chain seq x y z
N MET A 1 -3.40 23.60 10.43
CA MET A 1 -2.91 22.88 9.23
C MET A 1 -3.92 21.81 8.85
N ILE A 2 -3.93 21.31 7.60
CA ILE A 2 -4.89 20.28 7.15
C ILE A 2 -4.75 18.99 7.97
N ILE A 3 -3.51 18.58 8.27
CA ILE A 3 -3.21 17.40 9.10
C ILE A 3 -3.92 17.44 10.45
N ASP A 4 -3.87 18.57 11.16
CA ASP A 4 -4.51 18.75 12.46
C ASP A 4 -6.04 18.57 12.40
N ARG A 5 -6.67 19.11 11.35
CA ARG A 5 -8.12 18.95 11.14
C ARG A 5 -8.50 17.50 10.89
N LEU A 6 -7.76 16.81 10.03
CA LEU A 6 -8.01 15.40 9.71
C LEU A 6 -7.80 14.51 10.93
N MET A 7 -6.68 14.66 11.64
CA MET A 7 -6.38 13.87 12.83
C MET A 7 -7.39 14.10 13.96
N THR A 8 -7.85 15.34 14.13
CA THR A 8 -8.92 15.67 15.09
C THR A 8 -10.25 15.02 14.71
N LEU A 9 -10.61 15.03 13.42
CA LEU A 9 -11.84 14.38 12.95
C LEU A 9 -11.78 12.87 13.15
N ILE A 10 -10.65 12.23 12.82
CA ILE A 10 -10.45 10.79 13.05
C ILE A 10 -10.60 10.47 14.54
N GLN A 11 -9.96 11.24 15.42
CA GLN A 11 -10.06 11.04 16.87
C GLN A 11 -11.49 11.23 17.40
N GLN A 12 -12.26 12.16 16.81
CA GLN A 12 -13.66 12.39 17.19
C GLN A 12 -14.54 11.16 16.91
N TYR A 13 -14.37 10.54 15.74
CA TYR A 13 -15.18 9.38 15.34
C TYR A 13 -14.64 8.05 15.87
N PHE A 14 -13.34 7.98 16.21
CA PHE A 14 -12.67 6.79 16.72
C PHE A 14 -11.89 7.10 18.01
N PRO A 15 -12.57 7.48 19.12
CA PRO A 15 -11.91 8.03 20.30
C PRO A 15 -11.01 7.04 21.05
N THR A 16 -11.28 5.74 20.91
CA THR A 16 -10.54 4.68 21.63
C THR A 16 -9.77 3.75 20.70
N VAL A 17 -9.84 3.97 19.38
CA VAL A 17 -9.16 3.10 18.41
C VAL A 17 -7.79 3.70 18.13
N PRO A 18 -6.69 2.96 18.34
CA PRO A 18 -5.36 3.40 17.94
C PRO A 18 -5.29 3.60 16.43
N VAL A 19 -4.63 4.67 16.01
CA VAL A 19 -4.38 4.98 14.59
C VAL A 19 -2.88 4.95 14.35
N TYR A 20 -2.46 4.21 13.33
CA TYR A 20 -1.07 4.12 12.88
C TYR A 20 -0.95 4.83 11.53
N PRO A 21 -0.68 6.14 11.51
CA PRO A 21 -0.59 6.93 10.29
C PRO A 21 0.75 6.74 9.57
N THR A 22 0.78 7.04 8.27
CA THR A 22 1.97 7.11 7.45
C THR A 22 1.94 8.38 6.58
N LEU A 23 3.10 8.96 6.27
CA LEU A 23 3.20 10.11 5.38
C LEU A 23 3.03 9.67 3.93
N GLY A 24 2.20 10.40 3.18
CA GLY A 24 2.19 10.36 1.72
C GLY A 24 3.08 11.43 1.11
N ASN A 25 2.96 11.59 -0.21
CA ASN A 25 3.78 12.54 -0.96
C ASN A 25 3.22 13.96 -1.01
N HIS A 26 1.98 14.16 -0.54
CA HIS A 26 1.30 15.47 -0.53
C HIS A 26 1.35 16.18 0.82
N GLU A 27 1.94 15.57 1.85
CA GLU A 27 2.07 16.18 3.17
C GLU A 27 3.09 17.33 3.20
N SER A 28 4.13 17.26 2.38
CA SER A 28 5.13 18.32 2.27
C SER A 28 4.66 19.48 1.40
N HIS A 29 5.22 20.66 1.65
CA HIS A 29 5.15 21.79 0.74
C HIS A 29 6.57 22.28 0.40
N PRO A 30 6.97 22.32 -0.88
CA PRO A 30 6.22 21.88 -2.06
C PRO A 30 5.92 20.37 -2.07
N VAL A 31 5.02 19.93 -2.95
CA VAL A 31 4.63 18.52 -3.09
C VAL A 31 5.86 17.65 -3.39
N ASN A 32 5.87 16.40 -2.90
CA ASN A 32 6.95 15.41 -3.07
C ASN A 32 8.30 15.78 -2.46
N THR A 33 8.41 16.89 -1.74
CA THR A 33 9.70 17.45 -1.34
C THR A 33 10.08 16.99 0.07
N PHE A 34 10.82 15.88 0.15
CA PHE A 34 11.25 15.27 1.43
C PHE A 34 12.77 15.19 1.46
N ALA A 35 13.39 16.17 2.13
CA ALA A 35 14.83 16.26 2.27
C ALA A 35 15.35 15.17 3.22
N PRO A 36 16.48 14.52 2.90
CA PRO A 36 17.06 13.53 3.79
C PRO A 36 17.66 14.21 5.03
N PRO A 37 17.86 13.47 6.14
CA PRO A 37 18.12 14.06 7.46
C PRO A 37 19.44 14.83 7.56
N GLU A 38 20.40 14.57 6.66
CA GLU A 38 21.65 15.33 6.55
C GLU A 38 21.45 16.78 6.08
N ILE A 39 20.32 17.11 5.46
CA ILE A 39 19.98 18.49 5.08
C ILE A 39 19.45 19.20 6.32
N THR A 40 20.31 19.96 6.99
CA THR A 40 19.96 20.69 8.22
C THR A 40 19.58 22.15 8.01
N ASP A 41 19.74 22.67 6.79
CA ASP A 41 19.37 24.05 6.47
C ASP A 41 17.86 24.25 6.68
N VAL A 42 17.49 25.26 7.48
CA VAL A 42 16.11 25.54 7.88
C VAL A 42 15.21 25.94 6.72
N GLU A 43 15.78 26.42 5.61
CA GLU A 43 15.02 26.78 4.40
C GLU A 43 14.68 25.54 3.55
N PHE A 44 15.46 24.46 3.67
CA PHE A 44 15.40 23.30 2.76
C PHE A 44 15.00 22.00 3.43
N ASN A 45 15.12 21.89 4.75
CA ASN A 45 14.83 20.66 5.47
C ASN A 45 13.32 20.40 5.60
N THR A 46 12.98 19.16 5.95
CA THR A 46 11.57 18.72 6.15
C THR A 46 11.22 18.57 7.63
N ALA A 47 12.05 19.09 8.54
CA ALA A 47 11.87 18.93 10.00
C ALA A 47 10.53 19.51 10.48
N TRP A 48 10.07 20.62 9.90
CA TRP A 48 8.79 21.25 10.26
C TRP A 48 7.59 20.28 10.10
N LEU A 49 7.62 19.42 9.07
CA LEU A 49 6.57 18.45 8.82
C LEU A 49 6.69 17.28 9.78
N TYR A 50 7.92 16.80 10.03
CA TYR A 50 8.16 15.68 10.93
C TYR A 50 7.87 16.04 12.39
N ASP A 51 8.16 17.27 12.82
CA ASP A 51 7.79 17.79 14.13
C ASP A 51 6.26 17.89 14.30
N GLU A 52 5.54 18.31 13.26
CA GLU A 52 4.08 18.32 13.28
C GLU A 52 3.50 16.91 13.26
N ALA A 53 4.07 15.99 12.47
CA ALA A 53 3.67 14.58 12.46
C ALA A 53 3.86 13.95 13.84
N ASP A 54 5.02 14.11 14.46
CA ASP A 54 5.31 13.65 15.83
C ASP A 54 4.28 14.18 16.83
N ARG A 55 4.02 15.50 16.81
CA ARG A 55 3.03 16.13 17.70
C ARG A 55 1.62 15.57 17.49
N GLN A 56 1.20 15.35 16.25
CA GLN A 56 -0.13 14.86 15.94
C GLN A 56 -0.29 13.38 16.24
N TRP A 57 0.74 12.58 15.98
CA TRP A 57 0.69 11.13 16.13
C TRP A 57 0.85 10.69 17.59
N ALA A 58 1.40 11.55 18.45
CA ALA A 58 1.41 11.34 19.91
C ALA A 58 0.00 11.17 20.53
N ARG A 59 -1.07 11.44 19.78
CA ARG A 59 -2.46 11.07 20.15
C ARG A 59 -2.66 9.56 20.31
N TRP A 60 -1.88 8.74 19.60
CA TRP A 60 -2.04 7.28 19.54
C TRP A 60 -0.75 6.50 19.73
N LEU A 61 0.39 7.06 19.31
CA LEU A 61 1.67 6.36 19.30
C LEU A 61 2.42 6.53 20.64
N PRO A 62 3.21 5.52 21.05
CA PRO A 62 4.03 5.61 22.25
C PRO A 62 5.18 6.62 22.08
N ALA A 63 5.65 7.23 23.17
CA ALA A 63 6.60 8.34 23.12
C ALA A 63 7.98 7.97 22.54
N ASP A 64 8.35 6.70 22.56
CA ASP A 64 9.61 6.18 22.04
C ASP A 64 9.72 6.27 20.51
N VAL A 65 8.61 6.40 19.77
CA VAL A 65 8.66 6.60 18.31
C VAL A 65 9.21 7.96 17.91
N SER A 66 9.17 8.94 18.81
CA SER A 66 9.39 10.36 18.49
C SER A 66 10.72 10.63 17.80
N SER A 67 11.78 9.95 18.23
CA SER A 67 13.12 10.09 17.63
C SER A 67 13.14 9.68 16.16
N SER A 68 12.55 8.53 15.82
CA SER A 68 12.47 8.04 14.44
C SER A 68 11.55 8.89 13.56
N VAL A 69 10.41 9.33 14.12
CA VAL A 69 9.48 10.21 13.40
C VAL A 69 10.15 11.52 13.05
N ARG A 70 10.82 12.18 14.01
CA ARG A 70 11.53 13.45 13.77
C ARG A 70 12.75 13.30 12.88
N TYR A 71 13.41 12.13 12.92
CA TYR A 71 14.58 11.88 12.08
C TYR A 71 14.21 11.71 10.61
N GLY A 72 13.20 10.89 10.29
CA GLY A 72 12.89 10.56 8.89
C GLY A 72 11.42 10.35 8.53
N GLY A 73 10.50 10.61 9.45
CA GLY A 73 9.06 10.44 9.21
C GLY A 73 8.58 8.98 9.17
N TYR A 74 9.37 8.06 9.75
CA TYR A 74 9.05 6.64 9.85
C TYR A 74 9.11 6.19 11.31
N TYR A 75 8.46 5.08 11.64
CA TYR A 75 8.48 4.53 13.00
C TYR A 75 8.11 3.05 13.04
N THR A 76 8.34 2.42 14.19
CA THR A 76 7.76 1.13 14.53
C THR A 76 7.08 1.18 15.89
N ALA A 77 5.97 0.47 16.06
CA ALA A 77 5.25 0.35 17.32
C ALA A 77 4.71 -1.07 17.50
N LEU A 78 4.73 -1.58 18.73
CA LEU A 78 4.08 -2.86 19.04
C LEU A 78 2.57 -2.61 19.19
N ALA A 79 1.78 -3.05 18.20
CA ALA A 79 0.34 -2.83 18.23
C ALA A 79 -0.39 -3.78 19.16
N GLN A 80 0.08 -5.03 19.22
CA GLN A 80 -0.38 -6.08 20.13
C GLN A 80 0.81 -6.98 20.46
N PRO A 81 0.80 -7.72 21.58
CA PRO A 81 1.80 -8.75 21.83
C PRO A 81 1.93 -9.72 20.64
N GLY A 82 3.11 -9.75 20.02
CA GLY A 82 3.40 -10.56 18.84
C GLY A 82 3.09 -9.90 17.48
N LEU A 83 2.58 -8.67 17.43
CA LEU A 83 2.37 -7.91 16.20
C LEU A 83 2.99 -6.52 16.29
N ARG A 84 3.97 -6.28 15.42
CA ARG A 84 4.66 -5.00 15.23
C ARG A 84 4.16 -4.30 13.96
N ILE A 85 3.88 -3.02 14.08
CA ILE A 85 3.64 -2.13 12.95
C ILE A 85 4.96 -1.47 12.57
N VAL A 86 5.23 -1.41 11.27
CA VAL A 86 6.33 -0.63 10.68
C VAL A 86 5.70 0.36 9.70
N SER A 87 5.71 1.64 10.04
CA SER A 87 5.26 2.71 9.15
C SER A 87 6.46 3.34 8.46
N MET A 88 6.53 3.22 7.13
CA MET A 88 7.66 3.67 6.32
C MET A 88 7.38 4.96 5.59
N ASN A 89 8.38 5.84 5.52
CA ASN A 89 8.34 7.02 4.66
C ASN A 89 8.91 6.69 3.27
N MET A 90 8.07 6.20 2.37
CA MET A 90 8.50 5.84 1.00
C MET A 90 8.73 7.03 0.07
N ASN A 91 8.60 8.28 0.55
CA ASN A 91 9.03 9.44 -0.23
C ASN A 91 10.54 9.41 -0.52
N TYR A 92 11.33 8.64 0.23
CA TYR A 92 12.76 8.41 -0.04
C TYR A 92 13.04 7.46 -1.21
N CYS A 93 12.04 6.71 -1.70
CA CYS A 93 12.15 5.97 -2.94
C CYS A 93 11.64 6.79 -4.15
N TYR A 94 10.82 7.82 -3.91
CA TYR A 94 9.92 8.36 -4.93
C TYR A 94 10.66 9.16 -6.01
N ILE A 95 10.39 8.86 -7.28
CA ILE A 95 11.09 9.51 -8.41
C ILE A 95 10.80 11.00 -8.53
N PHE A 96 9.67 11.48 -8.01
CA PHE A 96 9.35 12.91 -7.98
C PHE A 96 9.82 13.62 -6.70
N ASN A 97 10.42 12.90 -5.75
CA ASN A 97 11.18 13.55 -4.70
C ASN A 97 12.57 13.91 -5.21
N TYR A 98 12.77 15.16 -5.60
CA TYR A 98 14.03 15.58 -6.21
C TYR A 98 15.26 15.47 -5.30
N TRP A 99 15.06 15.38 -3.98
CA TRP A 99 16.17 15.11 -3.06
C TRP A 99 16.79 13.72 -3.24
N THR A 100 16.06 12.77 -3.83
CA THR A 100 16.59 11.43 -4.13
C THR A 100 17.68 11.45 -5.22
N TYR A 101 17.77 12.51 -6.02
CA TYR A 101 18.89 12.71 -6.95
C TYR A 101 20.16 13.19 -6.24
N TYR A 102 20.01 13.98 -5.17
CA TYR A 102 21.12 14.41 -4.32
C TYR A 102 21.64 13.24 -3.48
N LYS A 103 20.73 12.51 -2.84
CA LYS A 103 21.02 11.33 -2.04
C LYS A 103 20.18 10.18 -2.58
N SER A 104 20.80 9.29 -3.36
CA SER A 104 20.13 8.11 -3.93
C SER A 104 20.39 6.84 -3.13
N GLN A 105 21.48 6.81 -2.36
CA GLN A 105 21.86 5.65 -1.55
C GLN A 105 21.19 5.71 -0.18
N ASP A 106 20.15 4.89 -0.01
CA ASP A 106 19.39 4.68 1.23
C ASP A 106 19.13 5.97 2.05
N PRO A 107 18.34 6.93 1.49
CA PRO A 107 18.09 8.20 2.17
C PRO A 107 17.37 7.96 3.51
N ALA A 108 17.77 8.72 4.53
CA ALA A 108 17.36 8.50 5.92
C ALA A 108 17.65 7.09 6.47
N SER A 109 18.53 6.32 5.80
CA SER A 109 18.84 4.93 6.17
C SER A 109 17.60 4.03 6.25
N ILE A 110 16.56 4.32 5.47
CA ILE A 110 15.24 3.69 5.62
C ILE A 110 15.26 2.17 5.38
N LEU A 111 16.05 1.68 4.42
CA LEU A 111 16.19 0.25 4.15
C LEU A 111 17.07 -0.43 5.18
N THR A 112 18.18 0.22 5.58
CA THR A 112 19.03 -0.29 6.68
C THR A 112 18.24 -0.40 7.98
N TRP A 113 17.45 0.63 8.31
CA TRP A 113 16.56 0.66 9.46
C TRP A 113 15.49 -0.43 9.37
N LEU A 114 14.83 -0.59 8.23
CA LEU A 114 13.84 -1.64 8.03
C LEU A 114 14.45 -3.02 8.29
N ASN A 115 15.63 -3.29 7.72
CA ASN A 115 16.33 -4.56 7.92
C ASN A 115 16.57 -4.84 9.41
N GLN A 116 17.04 -3.85 10.17
CA GLN A 116 17.25 -4.00 11.62
C GLN A 116 15.94 -4.26 12.37
N VAL A 117 14.88 -3.51 12.06
CA VAL A 117 13.57 -3.68 12.72
C VAL A 117 12.99 -5.07 12.45
N LEU A 118 13.15 -5.59 11.23
CA LEU A 118 12.69 -6.93 10.87
C LEU A 118 13.53 -8.03 11.52
N GLU A 119 14.84 -7.83 11.64
CA GLU A 119 15.72 -8.74 12.39
C GLU A 119 15.34 -8.78 13.87
N ASP A 120 15.14 -7.62 14.50
CA ASP A 120 14.72 -7.53 15.89
C ASP A 120 13.35 -8.19 16.12
N ALA A 121 12.41 -8.00 15.19
CA ALA A 121 11.09 -8.65 15.24
C ALA A 121 11.19 -10.18 15.08
N GLU A 122 12.04 -10.67 14.18
CA GLU A 122 12.30 -12.10 13.99
C GLU A 122 12.86 -12.72 15.29
N LEU A 123 13.85 -12.07 15.91
CA LEU A 123 14.43 -12.50 17.19
C LEU A 123 13.43 -12.47 18.35
N ALA A 124 12.51 -11.51 18.33
CA ALA A 124 11.43 -11.39 19.31
C ALA A 124 10.25 -12.35 19.05
N GLY A 125 10.24 -13.06 17.91
CA GLY A 125 9.13 -13.93 17.50
C GLY A 125 7.85 -13.15 17.14
N GLU A 126 8.00 -11.88 16.78
CA GLU A 126 6.90 -11.01 16.37
C GLU A 126 6.62 -11.15 14.87
N LYS A 127 5.37 -10.91 14.48
CA LYS A 127 5.01 -10.68 13.08
C LYS A 127 4.95 -9.20 12.79
N VAL A 128 5.16 -8.84 11.53
CA VAL A 128 5.24 -7.45 11.09
C VAL A 128 4.17 -7.14 10.05
N HIS A 129 3.46 -6.03 10.27
CA HIS A 129 2.69 -5.34 9.23
C HIS A 129 3.44 -4.10 8.77
N ILE A 130 3.68 -3.99 7.47
CA ILE A 130 4.31 -2.81 6.87
C ILE A 130 3.22 -1.89 6.34
N LEU A 131 3.23 -0.64 6.79
CA LEU A 131 2.36 0.43 6.33
C LEU A 131 3.19 1.45 5.55
N SER A 132 2.71 1.86 4.40
CA SER A 132 3.37 2.87 3.58
C SER A 132 2.36 3.58 2.67
N HIS A 133 2.73 4.73 2.14
CA HIS A 133 1.98 5.37 1.08
C HIS A 133 2.28 4.77 -0.29
N ILE A 134 3.53 4.85 -0.75
CA ILE A 134 3.93 4.49 -2.12
C ILE A 134 4.31 3.01 -2.16
N PRO A 135 3.63 2.18 -3.00
CA PRO A 135 4.02 0.79 -3.19
C PRO A 135 5.32 0.69 -4.01
N PRO A 136 6.35 -0.02 -3.50
CA PRO A 136 7.57 -0.27 -4.26
C PRO A 136 7.32 -1.29 -5.39
N GLY A 137 8.20 -1.31 -6.38
CA GLY A 137 8.05 -2.16 -7.56
C GLY A 137 7.30 -1.54 -8.72
N ASN A 138 6.71 -0.36 -8.52
CA ASN A 138 6.21 0.48 -9.59
C ASN A 138 7.29 1.44 -10.09
N LEU A 139 7.04 2.06 -11.24
CA LEU A 139 7.89 3.14 -11.78
C LEU A 139 7.88 4.42 -10.91
N ASP A 140 7.13 4.43 -9.82
CA ASP A 140 7.11 5.50 -8.81
C ASP A 140 8.33 5.47 -7.89
N CYS A 141 8.85 4.28 -7.54
CA CYS A 141 10.08 4.16 -6.75
C CYS A 141 11.28 3.93 -7.68
N TRP A 142 12.44 4.49 -7.33
CA TRP A 142 13.70 4.15 -8.00
C TRP A 142 13.93 2.63 -8.02
N THR A 143 14.36 2.11 -9.17
CA THR A 143 14.48 0.67 -9.34
C THR A 143 15.44 0.03 -8.34
N ILE A 144 16.57 0.65 -8.07
CA ILE A 144 17.54 0.14 -7.09
C ILE A 144 16.90 0.01 -5.71
N PHE A 145 16.08 1.00 -5.30
CA PHE A 145 15.35 0.95 -4.04
C PHE A 145 14.35 -0.21 -4.04
N SER A 146 13.51 -0.33 -5.07
CA SER A 146 12.52 -1.40 -5.19
C SER A 146 13.17 -2.79 -5.14
N ARG A 147 14.31 -2.97 -5.82
CA ARG A 147 15.08 -4.23 -5.81
C ARG A 147 15.62 -4.57 -4.42
N GLU A 148 16.25 -3.62 -3.74
CA GLU A 148 16.78 -3.87 -2.39
C GLU A 148 15.65 -4.11 -1.38
N PHE A 149 14.53 -3.39 -1.50
CA PHE A 149 13.33 -3.66 -0.71
C PHE A 149 12.80 -5.08 -0.94
N ALA A 150 12.70 -5.53 -2.20
CA ALA A 150 12.24 -6.88 -2.52
C ALA A 150 13.14 -7.98 -1.91
N LYS A 151 14.46 -7.75 -1.85
CA LYS A 151 15.40 -8.66 -1.15
C LYS A 151 15.16 -8.72 0.36
N ILE A 152 14.89 -7.58 0.99
CA ILE A 152 14.55 -7.52 2.42
C ILE A 152 13.26 -8.32 2.68
N ILE A 153 12.22 -8.11 1.86
CA ILE A 153 10.98 -8.88 1.98
C ILE A 153 11.22 -10.38 1.77
N ASN A 154 12.10 -10.76 0.84
CA ASN A 154 12.51 -12.16 0.65
C ASN A 154 13.16 -12.75 1.91
N ARG A 155 14.14 -12.06 2.49
CA ARG A 155 14.86 -12.52 3.70
C ARG A 155 13.91 -12.70 4.88
N PHE A 156 12.92 -11.83 5.01
CA PHE A 156 12.00 -11.80 6.15
C PHE A 156 10.59 -12.29 5.79
N GLU A 157 10.44 -13.16 4.78
CA GLU A 157 9.14 -13.66 4.33
C GLU A 157 8.30 -14.31 5.44
N SER A 158 8.97 -14.91 6.43
CA SER A 158 8.32 -15.56 7.57
C SER A 158 7.93 -14.58 8.66
N THR A 159 8.51 -13.37 8.68
CA THR A 159 8.30 -12.33 9.70
C THR A 159 7.27 -11.30 9.22
N VAL A 160 7.31 -10.90 7.95
CA VAL A 160 6.35 -9.94 7.35
C VAL A 160 5.04 -10.66 7.04
N ALA A 161 4.00 -10.42 7.83
CA ALA A 161 2.70 -11.08 7.67
C ALA A 161 1.79 -10.39 6.65
N ALA A 162 1.93 -9.08 6.45
CA ALA A 162 1.17 -8.31 5.46
C ALA A 162 1.83 -6.96 5.17
N GLN A 163 1.54 -6.40 3.99
CA GLN A 163 1.92 -5.03 3.62
C GLN A 163 0.71 -4.25 3.10
N PHE A 164 0.65 -2.96 3.43
CA PHE A 164 -0.49 -2.09 3.12
C PHE A 164 -0.01 -0.76 2.56
N TYR A 165 -0.56 -0.40 1.40
CA TYR A 165 -0.18 0.76 0.61
C TYR A 165 -1.39 1.58 0.15
N GLY A 166 -1.12 2.76 -0.40
CA GLY A 166 -2.09 3.60 -1.10
C GLY A 166 -1.47 4.20 -2.35
N HIS A 167 -1.46 5.54 -2.44
CA HIS A 167 -0.85 6.35 -3.51
C HIS A 167 -1.52 6.25 -4.89
N THR A 168 -1.77 5.05 -5.40
CA THR A 168 -2.28 4.83 -6.76
C THR A 168 -3.75 5.19 -6.92
N HIS A 169 -4.45 5.32 -5.78
CA HIS A 169 -5.89 5.60 -5.66
C HIS A 169 -6.82 4.47 -6.13
N ASN A 170 -6.27 3.37 -6.64
CA ASN A 170 -7.02 2.25 -7.20
C ASN A 170 -7.03 1.05 -6.23
N ASP A 171 -7.97 0.13 -6.46
CA ASP A 171 -8.10 -1.11 -5.68
C ASP A 171 -7.26 -2.21 -6.32
N GLU A 172 -6.06 -2.46 -5.78
CA GLU A 172 -5.12 -3.41 -6.38
C GLU A 172 -4.25 -4.12 -5.33
N TYR A 173 -3.38 -5.00 -5.80
CA TYR A 173 -2.44 -5.73 -4.97
C TYR A 173 -1.18 -6.08 -5.76
N LYS A 174 -0.13 -6.48 -5.05
CA LYS A 174 1.15 -6.90 -5.62
C LYS A 174 1.64 -8.18 -4.94
N ILE A 175 2.18 -9.08 -5.74
CA ILE A 175 2.73 -10.36 -5.32
C ILE A 175 4.25 -10.26 -5.32
N PHE A 176 4.86 -10.58 -4.18
CA PHE A 176 6.29 -10.81 -4.07
C PHE A 176 6.59 -12.29 -4.28
N TYR A 177 7.61 -12.58 -5.07
CA TYR A 177 8.08 -13.92 -5.35
C TYR A 177 9.46 -14.15 -4.75
N ASP A 178 9.79 -15.41 -4.49
CA ASP A 178 11.13 -15.82 -4.11
C ASP A 178 12.15 -15.47 -5.22
N LEU A 179 13.36 -15.06 -4.83
CA LEU A 179 14.40 -14.62 -5.78
C LEU A 179 15.18 -15.78 -6.43
N GLU A 180 15.11 -16.99 -5.89
CA GLU A 180 15.75 -18.20 -6.40
C GLU A 180 14.69 -19.13 -7.04
N GLU A 181 13.64 -19.45 -6.29
CA GLU A 181 12.46 -20.19 -6.75
C GLU A 181 11.41 -19.24 -7.34
N LEU A 182 11.72 -18.65 -8.49
CA LEU A 182 10.95 -17.53 -9.07
C LEU A 182 9.42 -17.72 -9.07
N ASN A 183 8.89 -18.94 -9.18
CA ASN A 183 7.45 -19.20 -9.20
C ASN A 183 6.80 -19.39 -7.82
N ARG A 184 7.53 -19.19 -6.72
CA ARG A 184 7.02 -19.31 -5.36
C ARG A 184 6.57 -17.94 -4.85
N PRO A 185 5.27 -17.65 -4.72
CA PRO A 185 4.81 -16.41 -4.11
C PRO A 185 5.06 -16.46 -2.59
N ILE A 186 5.58 -15.37 -2.03
CA ILE A 186 6.04 -15.29 -0.63
C ILE A 186 5.31 -14.24 0.20
N ASN A 187 4.77 -13.19 -0.43
CA ASN A 187 4.13 -12.10 0.30
C ASN A 187 3.14 -11.34 -0.59
N ILE A 188 2.17 -10.68 0.04
CA ILE A 188 1.16 -9.86 -0.63
C ILE A 188 1.18 -8.45 -0.06
N ALA A 189 1.27 -7.48 -0.97
CA ALA A 189 1.09 -6.08 -0.70
C ALA A 189 -0.27 -5.63 -1.20
N PHE A 190 -1.15 -5.23 -0.29
CA PHE A 190 -2.46 -4.69 -0.63
C PHE A 190 -2.35 -3.19 -0.86
N VAL A 191 -2.92 -2.70 -1.96
CA VAL A 191 -3.01 -1.28 -2.27
C VAL A 191 -4.48 -0.89 -2.16
N ALA A 192 -4.80 -0.13 -1.11
CA ALA A 192 -6.16 0.29 -0.85
C ALA A 192 -6.55 1.48 -1.73
N PRO A 193 -7.80 1.54 -2.22
CA PRO A 193 -8.23 2.65 -3.04
C PRO A 193 -8.41 3.93 -2.22
N SER A 194 -8.49 5.07 -2.89
CA SER A 194 -8.55 6.35 -2.21
C SER A 194 -9.96 6.79 -1.79
N LEU A 195 -10.01 7.58 -0.72
CA LEU A 195 -11.20 8.31 -0.29
C LEU A 195 -11.50 9.53 -1.19
N THR A 196 -10.51 10.07 -1.89
CA THR A 196 -10.71 11.23 -2.76
C THR A 196 -11.46 10.87 -4.03
N THR A 197 -12.22 11.84 -4.54
CA THR A 197 -12.97 11.73 -5.81
C THR A 197 -12.13 12.11 -7.02
N SER A 198 -10.85 12.47 -6.85
CA SER A 198 -10.00 12.92 -7.96
C SER A 198 -9.72 11.85 -9.01
N SER A 199 -9.99 10.58 -8.66
CA SER A 199 -9.82 9.43 -9.56
C SER A 199 -11.17 8.85 -9.95
N ASP A 200 -11.96 8.41 -8.95
CA ASP A 200 -13.19 7.62 -9.11
C ASP A 200 -14.12 7.86 -7.90
N ASN A 201 -15.16 7.03 -7.71
CA ASN A 201 -15.96 7.05 -6.47
C ASN A 201 -15.06 7.07 -5.23
N PRO A 202 -15.40 7.78 -4.16
CA PRO A 202 -14.64 7.72 -2.92
C PRO A 202 -14.81 6.34 -2.28
N GLY A 203 -13.72 5.78 -1.76
CA GLY A 203 -13.68 4.43 -1.21
C GLY A 203 -12.83 4.30 0.05
N TYR A 204 -13.12 3.28 0.84
CA TYR A 204 -12.25 2.82 1.92
C TYR A 204 -12.25 1.29 2.01
N ARG A 205 -11.28 0.73 2.71
CA ARG A 205 -11.06 -0.72 2.85
C ARG A 205 -11.10 -1.13 4.31
N ILE A 206 -11.70 -2.29 4.59
CA ILE A 206 -11.64 -2.98 5.89
C ILE A 206 -10.95 -4.32 5.68
N TYR A 207 -9.89 -4.59 6.45
CA TYR A 207 -9.20 -5.88 6.47
C TYR A 207 -9.64 -6.69 7.69
N THR A 208 -9.93 -7.98 7.47
CA THR A 208 -10.04 -8.96 8.54
C THR A 208 -8.68 -9.62 8.71
N VAL A 209 -8.09 -9.51 9.90
CA VAL A 209 -6.75 -10.04 10.21
C VAL A 209 -6.84 -11.15 11.23
N ASP A 210 -5.93 -12.11 11.16
CA ASP A 210 -5.79 -13.17 12.15
C ASP A 210 -5.59 -12.60 13.56
N GLY A 211 -6.55 -12.83 14.45
CA GLY A 211 -6.59 -12.21 15.77
C GLY A 211 -5.61 -12.84 16.77
N GLN A 212 -5.40 -12.13 17.88
CA GLN A 212 -4.45 -12.50 18.93
C GLN A 212 -4.78 -13.84 19.60
N ARG A 213 -3.85 -14.79 19.50
CA ARG A 213 -3.83 -16.09 20.21
C ARG A 213 -2.41 -16.68 20.14
N PRO A 214 -2.09 -17.72 20.93
CA PRO A 214 -0.85 -18.45 20.75
C PRO A 214 -0.68 -18.93 19.30
N GLY A 215 0.44 -18.55 18.66
CA GLY A 215 0.73 -18.93 17.27
C GLY A 215 -0.06 -18.17 16.20
N SER A 216 -0.62 -16.99 16.51
CA SER A 216 -1.23 -16.11 15.49
C SER A 216 -0.30 -15.89 14.31
N THR A 217 -0.83 -16.07 13.10
CA THR A 217 -0.10 -15.77 11.87
C THR A 217 -0.08 -14.28 11.60
N TRP A 218 -1.07 -13.55 12.14
CA TRP A 218 -1.33 -12.14 11.87
C TRP A 218 -1.52 -11.82 10.38
N ALA A 219 -1.80 -12.84 9.56
CA ALA A 219 -2.05 -12.65 8.14
C ALA A 219 -3.42 -11.99 7.91
N VAL A 220 -3.58 -11.35 6.75
CA VAL A 220 -4.90 -10.91 6.28
C VAL A 220 -5.71 -12.15 5.89
N LEU A 221 -6.89 -12.30 6.47
CA LEU A 221 -7.80 -13.42 6.23
C LEU A 221 -8.83 -13.12 5.14
N ASP A 222 -9.26 -11.87 5.05
CA ASP A 222 -10.20 -11.36 4.04
C ASP A 222 -10.18 -9.82 4.01
N HIS A 223 -10.80 -9.20 3.01
CA HIS A 223 -11.06 -7.77 3.03
C HIS A 223 -12.33 -7.36 2.27
N SER A 224 -12.94 -6.27 2.71
CA SER A 224 -14.10 -5.64 2.05
C SER A 224 -13.77 -4.21 1.62
N SER A 225 -14.15 -3.86 0.39
CA SER A 225 -14.08 -2.49 -0.12
C SER A 225 -15.45 -1.84 -0.06
N TRP A 226 -15.51 -0.61 0.41
CA TRP A 226 -16.72 0.19 0.55
C TRP A 226 -16.61 1.44 -0.30
N ILE A 227 -17.68 1.80 -0.97
CA ILE A 227 -17.73 3.00 -1.81
C ILE A 227 -19.01 3.79 -1.55
N MET A 228 -18.99 5.05 -1.98
CA MET A 228 -20.18 5.88 -2.12
C MET A 228 -20.32 6.27 -3.59
N ASN A 229 -21.44 5.90 -4.22
CA ASN A 229 -21.64 6.22 -5.63
C ASN A 229 -21.91 7.72 -5.81
N LEU A 230 -21.01 8.42 -6.48
CA LEU A 230 -21.09 9.87 -6.69
C LEU A 230 -22.26 10.27 -7.58
N THR A 231 -22.54 9.53 -8.65
CA THR A 231 -23.67 9.80 -9.55
C THR A 231 -24.99 9.77 -8.77
N VAL A 232 -25.19 8.75 -7.95
CA VAL A 232 -26.38 8.60 -7.11
C VAL A 232 -26.42 9.68 -6.03
N ALA A 233 -25.32 9.90 -5.30
CA ALA A 233 -25.27 10.90 -4.23
C ALA A 233 -25.56 12.32 -4.74
N ASN A 234 -25.02 12.69 -5.90
CA ASN A 234 -25.21 14.02 -6.50
C ASN A 234 -26.60 14.21 -7.14
N ALA A 235 -27.28 13.13 -7.50
CA ALA A 235 -28.64 13.19 -8.02
C ALA A 235 -29.71 13.30 -6.91
N GLN A 236 -29.34 13.03 -5.66
CA GLN A 236 -30.23 13.11 -4.50
C GLN A 236 -30.36 14.55 -3.98
N ASP A 237 -31.38 14.77 -3.13
CA ASP A 237 -31.55 16.04 -2.44
C ASP A 237 -30.32 16.31 -1.54
N PRO A 238 -29.72 17.52 -1.56
CA PRO A 238 -28.53 17.84 -0.76
C PRO A 238 -28.71 17.71 0.76
N SER A 239 -29.94 17.58 1.27
CA SER A 239 -30.22 17.31 2.69
C SER A 239 -30.13 15.83 3.07
N ILE A 240 -29.97 14.93 2.09
CA ILE A 240 -29.81 13.49 2.32
C ILE A 240 -28.33 13.17 2.39
N ASP A 241 -27.92 12.55 3.50
CA ASP A 241 -26.54 12.09 3.66
C ASP A 241 -26.22 11.00 2.60
N PRO A 242 -25.06 11.08 1.92
CA PRO A 242 -24.65 10.07 0.95
C PRO A 242 -24.53 8.68 1.58
N VAL A 243 -25.02 7.67 0.86
CA VAL A 243 -25.00 6.27 1.32
C VAL A 243 -23.71 5.58 0.91
N TRP A 244 -23.01 5.02 1.89
CA TRP A 244 -21.88 4.11 1.70
C TRP A 244 -22.36 2.66 1.68
N PHE A 245 -21.85 1.86 0.74
CA PHE A 245 -22.19 0.44 0.62
C PHE A 245 -20.95 -0.41 0.34
N GLU A 246 -21.01 -1.70 0.72
CA GLU A 246 -19.96 -2.67 0.41
C GLU A 246 -19.98 -2.93 -1.10
N LEU A 247 -18.88 -2.59 -1.78
CA LEU A 247 -18.70 -2.89 -3.19
C LEU A 247 -18.48 -4.39 -3.37
N TYR A 248 -17.54 -4.96 -2.62
CA TYR A 248 -17.24 -6.39 -2.64
C TYR A 248 -16.47 -6.84 -1.39
N GLN A 249 -16.47 -8.14 -1.18
CA GLN A 249 -15.64 -8.86 -0.22
C GLN A 249 -14.78 -9.89 -0.97
N ALA A 250 -13.46 -9.81 -0.84
CA ALA A 250 -12.51 -10.51 -1.70
C ALA A 250 -12.76 -12.02 -1.81
N LYS A 251 -12.89 -12.72 -0.67
CA LYS A 251 -13.13 -14.17 -0.71
C LYS A 251 -14.46 -14.56 -1.32
N ARG A 252 -15.51 -13.79 -1.03
CA ARG A 252 -16.87 -14.07 -1.51
C ARG A 252 -16.97 -13.86 -3.01
N ASP A 253 -16.56 -12.68 -3.47
CA ASP A 253 -16.82 -12.23 -4.83
C ASP A 253 -15.79 -12.80 -5.83
N TYR A 254 -14.55 -13.08 -5.40
CA TYR A 254 -13.55 -13.78 -6.23
C TYR A 254 -13.44 -15.29 -5.95
N ALA A 255 -14.36 -15.86 -5.15
CA ALA A 255 -14.38 -17.28 -4.80
C ALA A 255 -13.06 -17.83 -4.22
N LEU A 256 -12.34 -17.03 -3.42
CA LEU A 256 -11.05 -17.39 -2.83
C LEU A 256 -11.22 -18.16 -1.51
N THR A 257 -10.42 -19.20 -1.32
CA THR A 257 -10.37 -19.94 -0.05
C THR A 257 -9.71 -19.14 1.08
N ASP A 258 -8.66 -18.41 0.73
CA ASP A 258 -7.86 -17.55 1.60
C ASP A 258 -7.11 -16.50 0.76
N LEU A 259 -6.46 -15.55 1.43
CA LEU A 259 -5.62 -14.53 0.80
C LEU A 259 -4.12 -14.83 0.98
N SER A 260 -3.74 -16.10 1.10
CA SER A 260 -2.33 -16.48 1.15
C SER A 260 -1.63 -16.13 -0.17
N PRO A 261 -0.29 -15.94 -0.18
CA PRO A 261 0.44 -15.65 -1.40
C PRO A 261 0.14 -16.64 -2.55
N ARG A 262 -0.04 -17.92 -2.22
CA ARG A 262 -0.38 -18.96 -3.19
C ARG A 262 -1.78 -18.78 -3.78
N SER A 263 -2.79 -18.50 -2.96
CA SER A 263 -4.17 -18.32 -3.44
C SER A 263 -4.30 -17.03 -4.26
N MET A 264 -3.60 -15.97 -3.86
CA MET A 264 -3.57 -14.72 -4.61
C MET A 264 -2.81 -14.86 -5.95
N ASP A 265 -1.74 -15.64 -6.00
CA ASP A 265 -1.09 -15.99 -7.27
C ASP A 265 -2.00 -16.82 -8.17
N ALA A 266 -2.70 -17.82 -7.63
CA ALA A 266 -3.67 -18.61 -8.38
C ALA A 266 -4.84 -17.76 -8.92
N PHE A 267 -5.30 -16.77 -8.15
CA PHE A 267 -6.26 -15.77 -8.59
C PHE A 267 -5.72 -14.94 -9.75
N TYR A 268 -4.49 -14.42 -9.62
CA TYR A 268 -3.81 -13.72 -10.71
C TYR A 268 -3.72 -14.57 -11.99
N GLN A 269 -3.35 -15.85 -11.89
CA GLN A 269 -3.29 -16.73 -13.07
C GLN A 269 -4.67 -16.87 -13.75
N GLN A 270 -5.76 -16.90 -12.97
CA GLN A 270 -7.12 -16.92 -13.53
C GLN A 270 -7.48 -15.59 -14.22
N LEU A 271 -7.12 -14.44 -13.63
CA LEU A 271 -7.33 -13.13 -14.24
C LEU A 271 -6.68 -13.00 -15.62
N VAL A 272 -5.57 -13.71 -15.85
CA VAL A 272 -4.87 -13.69 -17.15
C VAL A 272 -5.72 -14.33 -18.26
N THR A 273 -6.53 -15.35 -17.96
CA THR A 273 -7.22 -16.17 -18.96
C THR A 273 -8.74 -16.13 -18.91
N ASP A 274 -9.33 -15.60 -17.84
CA ASP A 274 -10.78 -15.49 -17.65
C ASP A 274 -11.21 -14.02 -17.76
N ASP A 275 -11.76 -13.63 -18.92
CA ASP A 275 -12.24 -12.27 -19.16
C ASP A 275 -13.31 -11.85 -18.15
N ALA A 276 -14.26 -12.72 -17.81
CA ALA A 276 -15.34 -12.34 -16.89
C ALA A 276 -14.80 -12.03 -15.49
N LEU A 277 -13.84 -12.81 -15.02
CA LEU A 277 -13.14 -12.55 -13.76
C LEU A 277 -12.30 -11.27 -13.84
N PHE A 278 -11.63 -11.04 -14.97
CA PHE A 278 -10.86 -9.82 -15.21
C PHE A 278 -11.75 -8.57 -15.23
N GLN A 279 -12.92 -8.60 -15.90
CA GLN A 279 -13.87 -7.49 -15.92
C GLN A 279 -14.38 -7.20 -14.50
N MET A 280 -14.68 -8.22 -13.70
CA MET A 280 -15.04 -8.03 -12.30
C MET A 280 -13.91 -7.37 -11.49
N TYR A 281 -12.66 -7.80 -11.67
CA TYR A 281 -11.50 -7.16 -11.06
C TYR A 281 -11.33 -5.70 -11.53
N PHE A 282 -11.52 -5.43 -12.82
CA PHE A 282 -11.47 -4.08 -13.40
C PHE A 282 -12.55 -3.15 -12.82
N GLU A 283 -13.76 -3.66 -12.61
CA GLU A 283 -14.83 -2.93 -11.92
C GLU A 283 -14.45 -2.56 -10.50
N HIS A 284 -13.86 -3.49 -9.75
CA HIS A 284 -13.39 -3.22 -8.40
C HIS A 284 -12.20 -2.26 -8.38
N TYR A 285 -11.25 -2.42 -9.30
CA TYR A 285 -10.05 -1.59 -9.45
C TYR A 285 -10.38 -0.10 -9.49
N TYR A 286 -11.37 0.27 -10.31
CA TYR A 286 -11.84 1.64 -10.48
C TYR A 286 -13.05 1.98 -9.60
N LYS A 287 -13.29 1.25 -8.51
CA LYS A 287 -14.38 1.53 -7.56
C LYS A 287 -15.75 1.74 -8.24
N LYS A 288 -16.04 0.92 -9.26
CA LYS A 288 -17.27 1.00 -10.06
C LYS A 288 -17.52 2.38 -10.68
N SER A 289 -16.46 3.02 -11.16
CA SER A 289 -16.50 4.31 -11.84
C SER A 289 -17.16 4.19 -13.21
N GLU A 290 -18.33 4.80 -13.38
CA GLU A 290 -19.12 4.74 -14.62
C GLU A 290 -18.28 5.18 -15.84
N GLU A 291 -17.54 6.28 -15.74
CA GLU A 291 -16.68 6.80 -16.82
C GLU A 291 -15.60 5.78 -17.23
N ARG A 292 -14.95 5.12 -16.26
CA ARG A 292 -13.89 4.13 -16.54
C ARG A 292 -14.46 2.87 -17.18
N LEU A 293 -15.63 2.44 -16.71
CA LEU A 293 -16.32 1.26 -17.22
C LEU A 293 -16.83 1.47 -18.64
N GLU A 294 -17.38 2.65 -18.94
CA GLU A 294 -17.80 3.00 -20.30
C GLU A 294 -16.63 3.04 -21.29
N LYS A 295 -15.46 3.50 -20.85
CA LYS A 295 -14.24 3.51 -21.68
C LYS A 295 -13.73 2.08 -21.95
N GLY A 296 -13.95 1.16 -21.02
CA GLY A 296 -13.46 -0.22 -21.09
C GLY A 296 -11.94 -0.35 -20.95
N CYS A 297 -11.46 -1.58 -21.09
CA CYS A 297 -10.05 -1.95 -20.97
C CYS A 297 -9.63 -2.79 -22.18
N ASP A 298 -8.78 -2.23 -23.04
CA ASP A 298 -8.16 -2.95 -24.15
C ASP A 298 -7.01 -3.85 -23.68
N ILE A 299 -6.39 -4.57 -24.61
CA ILE A 299 -5.26 -5.49 -24.33
C ILE A 299 -4.10 -4.76 -23.64
N ASP A 300 -3.82 -3.52 -24.04
CA ASP A 300 -2.75 -2.71 -23.43
C ASP A 300 -3.10 -2.33 -21.99
N CYS A 301 -4.34 -1.93 -21.74
CA CYS A 301 -4.86 -1.69 -20.40
C CYS A 301 -4.77 -2.95 -19.53
N ARG A 302 -5.26 -4.10 -20.03
CA ARG A 302 -5.22 -5.37 -19.31
C ARG A 302 -3.80 -5.81 -19.00
N THR A 303 -2.90 -5.72 -19.98
CA THR A 303 -1.48 -6.02 -19.79
C THR A 303 -0.88 -5.16 -18.67
N LYS A 304 -1.13 -3.85 -18.66
CA LYS A 304 -0.61 -2.95 -17.61
C LYS A 304 -1.11 -3.32 -16.23
N LEU A 305 -2.41 -3.58 -16.07
CA LEU A 305 -3.00 -3.97 -14.79
C LEU A 305 -2.44 -5.31 -14.28
N LEU A 306 -2.29 -6.31 -15.14
CA LEU A 306 -1.73 -7.60 -14.77
C LEU A 306 -0.23 -7.54 -14.48
N CYS A 307 0.53 -6.75 -15.25
CA CYS A 307 1.96 -6.55 -14.98
C CYS A 307 2.19 -5.89 -13.63
N PHE A 308 1.36 -4.92 -13.25
CA PHE A 308 1.46 -4.26 -11.95
C PHE A 308 1.43 -5.27 -10.78
N ILE A 309 0.57 -6.29 -10.87
CA ILE A 309 0.40 -7.30 -9.82
C ILE A 309 1.71 -8.06 -9.57
N VAL A 310 2.53 -8.30 -10.60
CA VAL A 310 3.67 -9.21 -10.53
C VAL A 310 5.05 -8.55 -10.68
N THR A 311 5.10 -7.23 -10.87
CA THR A 311 6.37 -6.50 -10.96
C THR A 311 6.76 -5.90 -9.60
N THR A 312 7.80 -6.43 -8.97
CA THR A 312 8.40 -5.90 -7.72
C THR A 312 9.77 -5.27 -7.91
N ASP A 313 10.44 -5.58 -9.02
CA ASP A 313 11.64 -4.91 -9.52
C ASP A 313 11.33 -4.36 -10.94
N PRO A 314 11.28 -3.04 -11.15
CA PRO A 314 11.02 -2.47 -12.46
C PRO A 314 12.04 -2.86 -13.57
N LEU A 315 13.24 -3.36 -13.22
CA LEU A 315 14.19 -3.88 -14.21
C LEU A 315 13.89 -5.33 -14.61
N ASP A 316 13.16 -6.09 -13.80
CA ASP A 316 12.71 -7.43 -14.17
C ASP A 316 11.36 -7.35 -14.89
N GLN A 317 11.45 -7.31 -16.22
CA GLN A 317 10.29 -7.27 -17.11
C GLN A 317 9.87 -8.66 -17.58
N SER A 318 10.51 -9.74 -17.13
CA SER A 318 10.31 -11.09 -17.67
C SER A 318 8.85 -11.56 -17.57
N ARG A 319 8.22 -11.38 -16.40
CA ARG A 319 6.81 -11.72 -16.18
C ARG A 319 5.88 -10.89 -17.06
N CYS A 320 6.10 -9.58 -17.10
CA CYS A 320 5.27 -8.68 -17.90
C CYS A 320 5.38 -8.96 -19.41
N GLN A 321 6.58 -9.29 -19.88
CA GLN A 321 6.79 -9.70 -21.27
C GLN A 321 6.06 -11.00 -21.60
N ASN A 322 6.07 -11.98 -20.70
CA ASN A 322 5.31 -13.23 -20.88
C ASN A 322 3.80 -12.98 -20.93
N ILE A 323 3.26 -12.13 -20.05
CA ILE A 323 1.83 -11.73 -20.06
C ILE A 323 1.48 -11.08 -21.39
N SER A 324 2.28 -10.09 -21.81
CA SER A 324 2.04 -9.37 -23.06
C SER A 324 2.06 -10.31 -24.27
N GLN A 325 3.00 -11.27 -24.32
CA GLN A 325 3.03 -12.28 -25.38
C GLN A 325 1.80 -13.17 -25.37
N LEU A 326 1.37 -13.63 -24.19
CA LEU A 326 0.21 -14.50 -24.05
C LEU A 326 -1.09 -13.81 -24.49
N LEU A 327 -1.35 -12.60 -24.02
CA LEU A 327 -2.55 -11.84 -24.39
C LEU A 327 -2.59 -11.46 -25.88
N ASN A 328 -1.43 -11.19 -26.47
CA ASN A 328 -1.35 -10.93 -27.91
C ASN A 328 -1.58 -12.20 -28.77
N GLN A 329 -1.25 -13.38 -28.26
CA GLN A 329 -1.50 -14.66 -28.93
C GLN A 329 -2.94 -15.13 -28.77
N HIS A 330 -3.61 -14.69 -27.71
CA HIS A 330 -4.98 -15.07 -27.35
C HIS A 330 -5.86 -13.83 -27.13
N PRO A 331 -6.23 -13.09 -28.19
CA PRO A 331 -7.10 -11.91 -28.06
C PRO A 331 -8.52 -12.22 -27.55
N GLU A 332 -8.90 -13.50 -27.50
CA GLU A 332 -10.15 -13.98 -26.92
C GLU A 332 -10.16 -14.00 -25.38
N PHE A 333 -9.00 -13.87 -24.75
CA PHE A 333 -8.84 -13.90 -23.29
C PHE A 333 -9.35 -12.66 -22.59
#